data_AF-A0A2N1N619-F1
#
_entry.id   AF-A0A2N1N619-F1
#
_cell.length_a   1.000
_cell.length_b   1.000
_cell.length_c   1.000
_cell.angle_alpha   90.00
_cell.angle_beta   90.00
_cell.angle_gamma   90.00
#
_symmetry.space_group_name_H-M   'P 1'
#
loop_
_entity.id
_entity.type
_entity.pdbx_description
1 polymer ?
#
loop_
_entity_poly.entity_id
_entity_poly.type
_entity_poly.pdbx_seq_one_letter_code
_entity_poly.pdbx_strand_id
1 'polypeptide(L)'
;MFTEVNSVAINNKRDNFCDGFEITLPSGSTPAKNSTKITVNWKKGDSEIVKINDVELFNDKGLLNVLWEGEKSFNPDGTATQIVEIAAPDDLKLPAEVLLRSWGSTANGPNCFKITPFFTLNAN
;
A
#
# COMPACT_ATOMS: atom_id res chain seq x y z
N MET A 1 6.78 -50.03 -13.40
CA MET A 1 5.52 -49.46 -13.93
C MET A 1 5.24 -48.23 -13.07
N PHE A 2 5.63 -47.04 -13.55
CA PHE A 2 5.40 -45.80 -12.83
C PHE A 2 4.03 -45.27 -13.27
N THR A 3 3.12 -45.10 -12.32
CA THR A 3 1.84 -44.42 -12.54
C THR A 3 2.13 -42.95 -12.80
N GLU A 4 1.89 -42.50 -14.04
CA GLU A 4 1.77 -41.09 -14.36
C GLU A 4 0.64 -40.50 -13.52
N VAL A 5 0.97 -39.59 -12.62
CA VAL A 5 -0.02 -38.69 -12.04
C VAL A 5 -0.37 -37.68 -13.13
N ASN A 6 -1.54 -37.86 -13.76
CA ASN A 6 -2.16 -36.83 -14.56
C ASN A 6 -2.38 -35.62 -13.65
N SER A 7 -1.50 -34.63 -13.76
CA SER A 7 -1.72 -33.32 -13.18
C SER A 7 -3.02 -32.80 -13.78
N VAL A 8 -4.09 -32.83 -12.99
CA VAL A 8 -5.28 -32.03 -13.29
C VAL A 8 -4.77 -30.60 -13.36
N ALA A 9 -4.67 -30.05 -14.56
CA ALA A 9 -4.45 -28.64 -14.73
C ALA A 9 -5.54 -27.94 -13.92
N ILE A 10 -5.18 -27.28 -12.82
CA ILE A 10 -6.09 -26.43 -12.07
C ILE A 10 -6.40 -25.28 -13.01
N ASN A 11 -7.48 -25.44 -13.76
CA ASN A 11 -7.93 -24.52 -14.79
C ASN A 11 -8.71 -23.37 -14.12
N ASN A 12 -8.06 -22.68 -13.18
CA ASN A 12 -8.55 -21.46 -12.53
C ASN A 12 -7.38 -20.48 -12.43
N LYS A 13 -7.03 -19.85 -13.57
CA LYS A 13 -6.22 -18.63 -13.59
C LYS A 13 -6.95 -17.53 -12.81
N ARG A 14 -6.80 -17.49 -11.48
CA ARG A 14 -7.07 -16.29 -10.67
C ARG A 14 -5.86 -15.38 -10.81
N ASP A 15 -5.70 -14.78 -11.98
CA ASP A 15 -4.42 -14.16 -12.34
C ASP A 15 -4.19 -12.77 -11.74
N ASN A 16 -5.16 -12.18 -11.02
CA ASN A 16 -5.01 -10.78 -10.60
C ASN A 16 -5.67 -10.43 -9.26
N PHE A 17 -5.24 -11.10 -8.19
CA PHE A 17 -5.69 -10.83 -6.81
C PHE A 17 -5.54 -9.37 -6.35
N CYS A 18 -4.64 -8.62 -6.99
CA CYS A 18 -4.28 -7.24 -6.63
C CYS A 18 -4.94 -6.18 -7.53
N ASP A 19 -5.78 -6.59 -8.50
CA ASP A 19 -6.26 -5.66 -9.52
C ASP A 19 -7.18 -4.59 -8.96
N GLY A 20 -6.99 -3.34 -9.35
CA GLY A 20 -7.78 -2.22 -8.82
C GLY A 20 -7.54 -1.86 -7.35
N PHE A 21 -6.62 -2.54 -6.63
CA PHE A 21 -6.14 -2.03 -5.34
C PHE A 21 -5.33 -0.76 -5.58
N GLU A 22 -5.61 0.28 -4.81
CA GLU A 22 -4.95 1.58 -4.92
C GLU A 22 -4.72 2.18 -3.53
N ILE A 23 -3.62 2.93 -3.41
CA ILE A 23 -3.33 3.84 -2.29
C ILE A 23 -3.15 5.25 -2.85
N THR A 24 -3.80 6.23 -2.24
CA THR A 24 -3.75 7.63 -2.66
C THR A 24 -3.69 8.60 -1.49
N LEU A 25 -3.19 9.80 -1.76
CA LEU A 25 -3.32 10.97 -0.90
C LEU A 25 -4.48 11.83 -1.42
N PRO A 26 -5.25 12.51 -0.54
CA PRO A 26 -6.29 13.45 -0.98
C PRO A 26 -5.69 14.54 -1.88
N SER A 27 -6.35 14.82 -3.00
CA SER A 27 -6.01 15.93 -3.87
C SER A 27 -6.04 17.25 -3.07
N GLY A 28 -4.89 17.94 -2.99
CA GLY A 28 -4.68 19.12 -2.13
C GLY A 28 -3.70 18.89 -0.97
N SER A 29 -3.27 17.66 -0.72
CA SER A 29 -2.28 17.31 0.32
C SER A 29 -0.81 17.51 -0.13
N THR A 30 -0.60 18.12 -1.30
CA THR A 30 0.71 18.41 -1.90
C THR A 30 0.96 19.91 -1.83
N PRO A 31 1.91 20.40 -1.00
CA PRO A 31 3.05 19.67 -0.43
C PRO A 31 2.80 19.09 0.97
N ALA A 32 3.24 17.84 1.20
CA ALA A 32 3.25 17.24 2.52
C ALA A 32 4.41 17.79 3.35
N LYS A 33 4.20 17.92 4.68
CA LYS A 33 5.21 18.40 5.64
C LYS A 33 5.60 17.30 6.60
N ASN A 34 6.88 17.22 6.96
CA ASN A 34 7.35 16.29 7.98
C ASN A 34 6.69 16.61 9.33
N SER A 35 6.48 15.58 10.16
CA SER A 35 5.81 15.69 11.48
C SER A 35 4.39 16.25 11.40
N THR A 36 3.69 15.99 10.28
CA THR A 36 2.27 16.34 10.13
C THR A 36 1.42 15.12 9.86
N LYS A 37 0.16 15.20 10.27
CA LYS A 37 -0.84 14.17 10.03
C LYS A 37 -1.40 14.31 8.63
N ILE A 38 -1.38 13.21 7.88
CA ILE A 38 -2.01 13.08 6.58
C ILE A 38 -3.10 12.02 6.63
N THR A 39 -4.10 12.16 5.76
CA THR A 39 -5.06 11.10 5.49
C THR A 39 -4.55 10.27 4.32
N VAL A 40 -4.49 8.96 4.49
CA VAL A 40 -4.21 7.99 3.45
C VAL A 40 -5.53 7.32 3.08
N ASN A 41 -5.79 7.20 1.79
CA ASN A 41 -6.98 6.56 1.25
C ASN A 41 -6.60 5.30 0.50
N TRP A 42 -7.42 4.27 0.63
CA TRP A 42 -7.34 3.06 -0.17
C TRP A 42 -8.64 2.84 -0.92
N LYS A 43 -8.51 2.20 -2.08
CA LYS A 43 -9.61 1.65 -2.85
C LYS A 43 -9.31 0.18 -3.09
N LYS A 44 -10.28 -0.68 -2.78
CA LYS A 44 -10.18 -2.12 -3.05
C LYS A 44 -10.27 -2.42 -4.55
N GLY A 45 -11.15 -1.70 -5.27
CA GLY A 45 -11.47 -2.00 -6.66
C GLY A 45 -11.96 -3.44 -6.81
N ASP A 46 -11.55 -4.10 -7.90
CA ASP A 46 -11.88 -5.49 -8.17
C ASP A 46 -10.94 -6.49 -7.47
N SER A 47 -10.06 -6.03 -6.57
CA SER A 47 -9.06 -6.87 -5.91
C SER A 47 -9.70 -7.85 -4.92
N GLU A 48 -8.98 -8.92 -4.62
CA GLU A 48 -9.34 -9.91 -3.58
C GLU A 48 -8.80 -9.51 -2.18
N ILE A 49 -8.29 -8.29 -2.02
CA ILE A 49 -7.74 -7.83 -0.74
C ILE A 49 -8.87 -7.67 0.28
N VAL A 50 -8.66 -8.24 1.45
CA VAL A 50 -9.62 -8.22 2.57
C VAL A 50 -9.19 -7.28 3.69
N LYS A 51 -7.89 -7.04 3.85
CA LYS A 51 -7.33 -6.14 4.87
C LYS A 51 -6.12 -5.39 4.32
N ILE A 52 -5.93 -4.18 4.83
CA ILE A 52 -4.74 -3.35 4.67
C ILE A 52 -3.88 -3.51 5.91
N ASN A 53 -2.57 -3.61 5.73
CA ASN A 53 -1.64 -4.00 6.79
C ASN A 53 -0.73 -2.86 7.27
N ASP A 54 -0.39 -1.92 6.40
CA ASP A 54 0.58 -0.88 6.74
C ASP A 54 0.48 0.38 5.85
N VAL A 55 1.24 1.41 6.25
CA VAL A 55 1.68 2.53 5.41
C VAL A 55 3.15 2.75 5.68
N GLU A 56 3.96 2.70 4.63
CA GLU A 56 5.40 2.85 4.69
C GLU A 56 5.83 4.07 3.87
N LEU A 57 6.78 4.83 4.39
CA LEU A 57 7.46 5.93 3.69
C LEU A 57 8.68 5.38 2.95
N PHE A 58 8.78 5.67 1.66
CA PHE A 58 9.84 5.19 0.78
C PHE A 58 10.46 6.33 -0.02
N ASN A 59 11.68 6.12 -0.47
CA ASN A 59 12.29 6.87 -1.58
C ASN A 59 12.91 5.90 -2.60
N ASP A 60 13.66 6.45 -3.55
CA ASP A 60 14.41 5.70 -4.57
C ASP A 60 15.46 4.74 -4.01
N LYS A 61 15.91 4.95 -2.76
CA LYS A 61 16.89 4.10 -2.07
C LYS A 61 16.25 2.99 -1.23
N GLY A 62 14.94 3.07 -0.97
CA GLY A 62 14.19 2.04 -0.25
C GLY A 62 13.33 2.59 0.89
N LEU A 63 13.08 1.72 1.87
CA LEU A 63 12.25 2.02 3.04
C LEU A 63 12.94 3.08 3.89
N LEU A 64 12.21 4.16 4.19
CA LEU A 64 12.65 5.21 5.11
C LEU A 64 12.07 4.99 6.51
N ASN A 65 10.76 4.71 6.59
CA ASN A 65 10.08 4.50 7.86
C ASN A 65 8.75 3.75 7.67
N VAL A 66 8.26 3.07 8.70
CA VAL A 66 6.89 2.54 8.76
C VAL A 66 6.04 3.57 9.50
N LEU A 67 5.11 4.23 8.79
CA LEU A 67 4.28 5.30 9.36
C LEU A 67 3.09 4.75 10.15
N TRP A 68 2.62 3.57 9.78
CA TRP A 68 1.55 2.85 10.44
C TRP A 68 1.64 1.36 10.12
N GLU A 69 1.38 0.51 11.10
CA GLU A 69 1.25 -0.94 10.96
C GLU A 69 0.03 -1.38 11.77
N GLY A 70 -0.78 -2.28 11.21
CA GLY A 70 -1.98 -2.78 11.85
C GLY A 70 -2.86 -3.57 10.89
N GLU A 71 -4.15 -3.62 11.17
CA GLU A 71 -5.12 -4.20 10.25
C GLU A 71 -6.29 -3.23 10.06
N LYS A 72 -6.62 -2.95 8.80
CA LYS A 72 -7.77 -2.12 8.44
C LYS A 72 -8.62 -2.81 7.38
N SER A 73 -9.90 -3.00 7.68
CA SER A 73 -10.89 -3.48 6.71
C SER A 73 -11.41 -2.33 5.85
N PHE A 74 -11.85 -2.68 4.63
CA PHE A 74 -12.59 -1.75 3.78
C PHE A 74 -14.01 -1.53 4.28
N ASN A 75 -14.52 -0.33 4.06
CA ASN A 75 -15.92 0.01 4.19
C ASN A 75 -16.76 -0.74 3.13
N PRO A 76 -18.10 -0.80 3.29
CA PRO A 76 -18.99 -1.43 2.30
C PRO A 76 -18.89 -0.87 0.87
N ASP A 77 -18.43 0.37 0.71
CA ASP A 77 -18.20 1.01 -0.60
C ASP A 77 -16.85 0.64 -1.24
N GLY A 78 -16.06 -0.22 -0.59
CA GLY A 78 -14.76 -0.65 -1.07
C GLY A 78 -13.63 0.35 -0.83
N THR A 79 -13.85 1.38 -0.01
CA THR A 79 -12.82 2.35 0.37
C THR A 79 -12.35 2.15 1.81
N ALA A 80 -11.17 2.65 2.15
CA ALA A 80 -10.72 2.76 3.53
C ALA A 80 -9.90 4.04 3.70
N THR A 81 -9.88 4.58 4.91
CA THR A 81 -9.05 5.74 5.25
C THR A 81 -8.34 5.54 6.58
N GLN A 82 -7.16 6.14 6.70
CA GLN A 82 -6.35 6.13 7.91
C GLN A 82 -5.59 7.44 8.02
N ILE A 83 -5.58 8.01 9.22
CA ILE A 83 -4.72 9.14 9.54
C ILE A 83 -3.39 8.59 10.02
N VAL A 84 -2.29 9.02 9.39
CA VAL A 84 -0.92 8.66 9.77
C VAL A 84 -0.10 9.94 9.94
N GLU A 85 0.88 9.90 10.83
CA GLU A 85 1.85 10.98 10.96
C GLU A 85 3.04 10.70 10.05
N ILE A 86 3.41 11.65 9.18
CA ILE A 86 4.63 11.52 8.40
C ILE A 86 5.82 11.77 9.33
N ALA A 87 6.71 10.79 9.41
CA ALA A 87 7.96 10.89 10.12
C ALA A 87 9.11 10.42 9.22
N ALA A 88 9.80 11.37 8.59
CA ALA A 88 11.07 11.13 7.92
C ALA A 88 12.18 10.91 8.95
N PRO A 89 13.18 10.06 8.66
CA PRO A 89 14.34 9.90 9.53
C PRO A 89 15.20 11.17 9.55
N ASP A 90 15.89 11.41 10.67
CA ASP A 90 16.64 12.66 10.92
C ASP A 90 17.76 12.94 9.91
N ASP A 91 18.29 11.89 9.27
CA ASP A 91 19.35 11.98 8.27
C ASP A 91 18.83 12.30 6.85
N LEU A 92 17.52 12.25 6.63
CA LEU A 92 16.91 12.64 5.36
C LEU A 92 16.95 14.15 5.19
N LYS A 93 17.69 14.62 4.20
CA LYS A 93 17.71 16.03 3.81
C LYS A 93 16.39 16.42 3.16
N LEU A 94 15.65 17.33 3.79
CA LEU A 94 14.40 17.89 3.26
C LEU A 94 14.65 19.23 2.54
N PRO A 95 13.92 19.57 1.47
CA PRO A 95 12.86 18.76 0.85
C PRO A 95 13.40 17.52 0.12
N ALA A 96 12.62 16.44 0.12
CA ALA A 96 12.96 15.18 -0.53
C ALA A 96 11.78 14.63 -1.34
N GLU A 97 12.06 13.92 -2.43
CA GLU A 97 11.06 13.12 -3.13
C GLU A 97 10.86 11.78 -2.43
N VAL A 98 9.61 11.49 -2.10
CA VAL A 98 9.18 10.29 -1.38
C VAL A 98 7.90 9.75 -1.98
N LEU A 99 7.56 8.50 -1.66
CA LEU A 99 6.25 7.90 -1.94
C LEU A 99 5.77 7.14 -0.71
N LEU A 100 4.49 6.79 -0.69
CA LEU A 100 3.96 5.82 0.26
C LEU A 100 3.80 4.46 -0.41
N ARG A 101 4.17 3.39 0.30
CA ARG A 101 3.84 2.01 -0.04
C ARG A 101 2.86 1.47 1.00
N SER A 102 1.94 0.62 0.58
CA SER A 102 1.04 -0.07 1.50
C SER A 102 0.74 -1.49 1.02
N TRP A 103 0.80 -2.43 1.95
CA TRP A 103 0.46 -3.82 1.78
C TRP A 103 -1.01 -4.09 2.12
N GLY A 104 -1.61 -4.99 1.35
CA GLY A 104 -2.90 -5.60 1.63
C GLY A 104 -2.81 -7.12 1.59
N SER A 105 -3.55 -7.78 2.48
CA SER A 105 -3.67 -9.23 2.54
C SER A 105 -4.96 -9.72 1.89
N THR A 106 -4.86 -10.86 1.22
CA THR A 106 -5.99 -11.59 0.64
C THR A 106 -6.30 -12.79 1.51
N ALA A 107 -7.51 -13.35 1.40
CA ALA A 107 -7.89 -14.50 2.22
C ALA A 107 -7.08 -15.77 1.93
N ASN A 108 -6.65 -15.97 0.68
CA ASN A 108 -6.00 -17.20 0.21
C ASN A 108 -4.63 -16.95 -0.46
N GLY A 109 -4.06 -15.75 -0.32
CA GLY A 109 -2.83 -15.33 -1.00
C GLY A 109 -3.05 -14.84 -2.44
N PRO A 110 -2.03 -14.27 -3.10
CA PRO A 110 -0.86 -13.62 -2.50
C PRO A 110 -1.27 -12.31 -1.79
N ASN A 111 -0.38 -11.80 -0.93
CA ASN A 111 -0.47 -10.41 -0.49
C ASN A 111 0.01 -9.48 -1.59
N CYS A 112 -0.52 -8.26 -1.60
CA CYS A 112 -0.29 -7.27 -2.63
C CYS A 112 0.24 -5.99 -2.00
N PHE A 113 1.06 -5.22 -2.72
CA PHE A 113 1.33 -3.84 -2.34
C PHE A 113 1.04 -2.88 -3.48
N LYS A 114 0.79 -1.63 -3.11
CA LYS A 114 0.68 -0.50 -4.04
C LYS A 114 1.46 0.68 -3.52
N ILE A 115 1.80 1.58 -4.45
CA ILE A 115 2.52 2.81 -4.17
C ILE A 115 1.72 4.02 -4.64
N THR A 116 1.90 5.15 -3.97
CA THR A 116 1.50 6.44 -4.52
C THR A 116 2.49 6.88 -5.60
N PRO A 117 2.13 7.87 -6.44
CA PRO A 117 3.14 8.67 -7.12
C PRO A 117 4.13 9.29 -6.12
N PHE A 118 5.31 9.65 -6.61
CA PHE A 118 6.25 10.46 -5.84
C PHE A 118 5.64 11.83 -5.54
N PHE A 119 5.97 12.37 -4.36
CA PHE A 119 5.64 13.72 -3.95
C PHE A 119 6.78 14.33 -3.14
N THR A 120 6.84 15.66 -3.12
CA THR A 120 7.82 16.39 -2.32
C THR A 120 7.37 16.44 -0.86
N LEU A 121 8.20 15.89 0.02
CA LEU A 121 8.11 16.09 1.46
C LEU A 121 8.98 17.27 1.86
N ASN A 122 8.39 18.24 2.55
CA ASN A 122 9.08 19.43 3.04
C ASN A 122 9.36 19.34 4.53
N ALA A 123 10.30 20.16 5.01
CA ALA A 123 10.38 20.45 6.43
C ALA A 123 9.06 21.08 6.93
N ASN A 124 8.80 20.96 8.23
CA ASN A 124 7.62 21.55 8.87
C ASN A 124 7.62 23.08 8.77
#